data_AF-A0A4D5RWX8-F1
#
_entry.id   AF-A0A4D5RWX8-F1
#
_cell.length_a   1.000
_cell.length_b   1.000
_cell.length_c   1.000
_cell.angle_alpha   90.00
_cell.angle_beta   90.00
_cell.angle_gamma   90.00
#
_symmetry.space_group_name_H-M   'P 1'
#
loop_
_entity.id
_entity.type
_entity.pdbx_description
1 polymer ?
#
loop_
_entity_poly.entity_id
_entity_poly.type
_entity_poly.pdbx_seq_one_letter_code
_entity_poly.pdbx_strand_id
1 'polypeptide(L)'
;MQWRRLLADVFFVCPVLFWAEELSRVRSRLHMFRFSDGPDQAGTFGDDLSLVLGGPLLSKLASRREGDFSIRVLRTWVSFARDGVVKWPQFKAWAPVV
;
A
#
# COMPACT_ATOMS: atom_id res chain seq x y z
N MET A 1 -14.89 -16.91 8.17
CA MET A 1 -13.47 -17.08 7.78
C MET A 1 -12.56 -16.30 8.75
N GLN A 2 -12.23 -16.86 9.91
CA GLN A 2 -11.30 -16.24 10.89
C GLN A 2 -9.85 -16.67 10.64
N TRP A 3 -9.62 -17.91 10.21
CA TRP A 3 -8.29 -18.48 10.00
C TRP A 3 -7.45 -17.80 8.93
N ARG A 4 -8.05 -17.34 7.82
CA ARG A 4 -7.32 -16.59 6.76
C ARG A 4 -6.75 -15.27 7.28
N ARG A 5 -7.49 -14.57 8.16
CA ARG A 5 -7.01 -13.34 8.79
C ARG A 5 -5.89 -13.63 9.78
N LEU A 6 -6.06 -14.66 10.62
CA LEU A 6 -5.00 -15.10 11.54
C LEU A 6 -3.69 -15.42 10.82
N LEU A 7 -3.75 -16.17 9.71
CA LEU A 7 -2.55 -16.47 8.91
C LEU A 7 -1.95 -15.21 8.29
N ALA A 8 -2.77 -14.31 7.75
CA ALA A 8 -2.27 -13.04 7.22
C ALA A 8 -1.60 -12.17 8.31
N ASP A 9 -2.19 -12.15 9.51
CA ASP A 9 -1.67 -11.40 10.64
C ASP A 9 -0.33 -11.95 11.12
N VAL A 10 -0.24 -13.28 11.30
CA VAL A 10 0.97 -13.97 11.77
C VAL A 10 2.12 -13.88 10.77
N PHE A 11 1.86 -14.09 9.48
CA PHE A 11 2.93 -14.20 8.48
C PHE A 11 3.31 -12.88 7.82
N PHE A 12 2.42 -11.88 7.79
CA PHE A 12 2.67 -10.64 7.04
C PHE A 12 2.45 -9.39 7.90
N VAL A 13 1.26 -9.20 8.48
CA VAL A 13 0.91 -7.91 9.12
C VAL A 13 1.75 -7.64 10.36
N CYS A 14 1.76 -8.56 11.34
CA CYS A 14 2.49 -8.36 12.59
C CYS A 14 4.02 -8.27 12.38
N PRO A 15 4.66 -9.12 11.56
CA PRO A 15 6.09 -8.97 11.27
C PRO A 15 6.45 -7.63 10.62
N VAL A 16 5.65 -7.13 9.67
CA VAL A 16 5.88 -5.83 9.02
C VAL A 16 5.73 -4.68 10.02
N LEU A 17 4.73 -4.74 10.90
CA LEU A 17 4.53 -3.74 11.95
C LEU A 17 5.67 -3.72 12.96
N PHE A 18 6.07 -4.90 13.44
CA PHE A 18 7.21 -5.04 14.34
C PHE A 18 8.47 -4.44 13.71
N TRP A 19 8.75 -4.77 12.46
CA TRP A 19 9.90 -4.21 11.75
C TRP A 19 9.80 -2.70 11.56
N ALA A 20 8.60 -2.18 11.26
CA ALA A 20 8.37 -0.75 11.14
C ALA A 20 8.61 0.00 12.46
N GLU A 21 8.24 -0.60 13.59
CA GLU A 21 8.49 -0.07 14.93
C GLU A 21 9.99 -0.06 15.25
N GLU A 22 10.72 -1.14 14.98
CA GLU A 22 12.17 -1.16 15.20
C GLU A 22 12.90 -0.15 14.30
N LEU A 23 12.45 0.03 13.06
CA LEU A 23 13.01 1.04 12.15
C LEU A 23 12.71 2.48 12.59
N SER A 24 11.56 2.74 13.21
CA SER A 24 11.22 4.07 13.71
C SER A 24 12.14 4.49 14.85
N ARG A 25 12.56 3.53 15.71
CA ARG A 25 13.50 3.75 16.82
C ARG A 25 14.90 4.16 16.39
N VAL A 26 15.35 3.78 15.19
CA VAL A 26 16.68 4.15 14.64
C VAL A 26 16.66 5.44 13.81
N ARG A 27 15.69 6.33 14.03
CA ARG A 27 15.52 7.63 13.34
C ARG A 27 15.32 7.55 11.82
N SER A 28 14.84 6.41 11.31
CA SER A 28 14.47 6.31 9.89
C SER A 28 13.15 7.03 9.63
N ARG A 29 13.05 7.77 8.53
CA ARG A 29 11.76 8.31 8.04
C ARG A 29 10.98 7.17 7.40
N LEU A 30 10.04 6.61 8.16
CA LEU A 30 9.23 5.48 7.74
C LEU A 30 7.84 5.93 7.29
N HIS A 31 7.35 5.32 6.21
CA HIS A 31 6.00 5.50 5.70
C HIS A 31 5.35 4.12 5.54
N MET A 32 4.16 3.94 6.12
CA MET A 32 3.41 2.69 6.05
C MET A 32 2.00 2.97 5.53
N PHE A 33 1.48 2.07 4.71
CA PHE A 33 0.15 2.17 4.12
C PHE A 33 -0.46 0.78 3.95
N ARG A 34 -1.79 0.75 3.81
CA ARG A 34 -2.57 -0.47 3.62
C ARG A 34 -3.43 -0.31 2.37
N PHE A 35 -3.35 -1.26 1.43
CA PHE A 35 -4.10 -1.22 0.16
C PHE A 35 -5.62 -1.47 0.31
N SER A 36 -6.13 -1.62 1.54
CA SER A 36 -7.54 -1.87 1.82
C SER A 36 -8.47 -0.71 1.45
N ASP A 37 -7.94 0.48 1.18
CA ASP A 37 -8.74 1.66 0.91
C ASP A 37 -8.93 1.95 -0.61
N GLY A 38 -8.51 1.02 -1.47
CA GLY A 38 -8.80 1.04 -2.91
C GLY A 38 -10.24 0.61 -3.24
N PRO A 39 -10.72 0.82 -4.49
CA PRO A 39 -12.00 0.25 -4.93
C PRO A 39 -12.03 -1.26 -4.66
N ASP A 40 -13.19 -1.82 -4.28
CA ASP A 40 -13.41 -3.21 -3.81
C ASP A 40 -12.72 -4.32 -4.64
N GLN A 41 -12.30 -4.01 -5.87
CA GLN A 41 -11.58 -4.88 -6.79
C GLN A 41 -10.05 -4.94 -6.61
N ALA A 42 -9.46 -4.06 -5.79
CA ALA A 42 -8.05 -4.17 -5.39
C ALA A 42 -7.75 -5.49 -4.66
N GLY A 43 -8.78 -6.20 -4.16
CA GLY A 43 -8.64 -7.56 -3.63
C GLY A 43 -9.17 -8.67 -4.55
N THR A 44 -9.78 -8.36 -5.70
CA THR A 44 -10.43 -9.36 -6.57
C THR A 44 -9.81 -9.53 -7.95
N PHE A 45 -9.12 -8.51 -8.49
CA PHE A 45 -8.49 -8.59 -9.82
C PHE A 45 -7.06 -8.06 -9.93
N GLY A 46 -6.54 -7.32 -8.94
CA GLY A 46 -5.19 -6.77 -8.98
C GLY A 46 -4.40 -7.13 -7.74
N ASP A 47 -3.38 -7.98 -7.90
CA ASP A 47 -2.25 -8.05 -6.96
C ASP A 47 -1.76 -6.61 -6.68
N ASP A 48 -1.46 -6.26 -5.43
CA ASP A 48 -0.90 -4.95 -5.04
C ASP A 48 0.31 -4.61 -5.92
N LEU A 49 1.08 -5.62 -6.32
CA LEU A 49 2.18 -5.48 -7.27
C LEU A 49 1.73 -4.94 -8.64
N SER A 50 0.60 -5.43 -9.16
CA SER A 50 0.02 -4.94 -10.42
C SER A 50 -0.34 -3.47 -10.35
N LEU A 51 -0.85 -2.99 -9.20
CA LEU A 51 -1.14 -1.58 -8.98
C LEU A 51 0.13 -0.72 -8.97
N VAL A 52 1.20 -1.21 -8.33
CA VAL A 52 2.51 -0.56 -8.28
C VAL A 52 3.19 -0.52 -9.64
N LEU A 53 2.96 -1.52 -10.49
CA LEU A 53 3.56 -1.63 -11.82
C LEU A 53 2.73 -1.01 -12.95
N GLY A 54 1.56 -0.45 -12.65
CA GLY A 54 0.71 0.18 -13.68
C GLY A 54 -0.17 -0.79 -14.46
N GLY A 55 -0.41 -2.00 -13.96
CA GLY A 55 -1.25 -3.01 -14.61
C GLY A 55 -2.62 -2.50 -15.09
N PRO A 56 -3.38 -1.74 -14.27
CA PRO A 56 -4.63 -1.13 -14.71
C PRO A 56 -4.49 -0.14 -15.88
N LEU A 57 -3.33 0.49 -16.07
CA LEU A 57 -3.07 1.40 -17.18
C LEU A 57 -2.79 0.67 -18.49
N LEU A 58 -2.38 -0.60 -18.38
CA LEU A 58 -2.07 -1.47 -19.51
C LEU A 58 -3.27 -2.34 -19.92
N SER A 59 -4.28 -2.44 -19.07
CA SER A 59 -5.47 -3.26 -19.30
C SER A 59 -6.61 -2.47 -19.95
N LYS A 60 -7.16 -3.02 -21.04
CA LYS A 60 -8.40 -2.49 -21.65
C LYS A 60 -9.66 -2.75 -20.82
N LEU A 61 -9.57 -3.65 -19.84
CA LEU A 61 -10.69 -4.07 -18.99
C LEU A 61 -10.74 -3.29 -17.67
N ALA A 62 -9.68 -2.55 -17.34
CA ALA A 62 -9.64 -1.78 -16.11
C ALA A 62 -10.63 -0.62 -16.15
N SER A 63 -11.35 -0.45 -15.06
CA SER A 63 -12.22 0.71 -14.86
C SER A 63 -11.38 1.98 -14.71
N ARG A 64 -11.97 3.15 -15.03
CA ARG A 64 -11.31 4.44 -14.79
C ARG A 64 -10.86 4.60 -13.32
N ARG A 65 -11.65 4.09 -12.37
CA ARG A 65 -11.32 4.14 -10.94
C ARG A 65 -10.05 3.36 -10.59
N GLU A 66 -9.85 2.20 -11.21
CA GLU A 66 -8.64 1.39 -11.03
C GLU A 66 -7.42 2.03 -11.68
N GLY A 67 -7.58 2.60 -12.88
CA GLY A 67 -6.54 3.38 -13.54
C GLY A 67 -6.09 4.58 -12.69
N ASP A 68 -7.04 5.37 -12.21
CA ASP A 68 -6.77 6.51 -11.33
C ASP A 68 -6.11 6.09 -10.02
N PHE A 69 -6.50 4.93 -9.46
CA PHE A 69 -5.88 4.39 -8.26
C PHE A 69 -4.42 3.97 -8.52
N SER A 70 -4.16 3.23 -9.60
CA SER A 70 -2.80 2.84 -9.98
C SER A 70 -1.90 4.06 -10.24
N ILE A 71 -2.42 5.13 -10.85
CA ILE A 71 -1.68 6.40 -11.01
C ILE A 71 -1.31 7.00 -9.66
N ARG A 72 -2.21 6.99 -8.67
CA ARG A 72 -1.91 7.48 -7.31
C ARG A 72 -0.83 6.65 -6.62
N VAL A 73 -0.92 5.33 -6.74
CA VAL A 73 0.08 4.38 -6.21
C VAL A 73 1.45 4.64 -6.83
N LEU A 74 1.52 4.69 -8.17
CA LEU A 74 2.73 4.99 -8.93
C LEU A 74 3.35 6.34 -8.55
N ARG A 75 2.54 7.40 -8.49
CA ARG A 75 3.01 8.74 -8.10
C ARG A 75 3.62 8.77 -6.72
N THR A 76 3.08 7.99 -5.79
CA THR A 76 3.69 7.86 -4.47
C THR A 76 5.04 7.17 -4.52
N TRP A 77 5.11 6.01 -5.16
CA TRP A 77 6.37 5.26 -5.25
C TRP A 77 7.45 6.10 -5.96
N VAL A 78 7.09 6.82 -7.01
CA VAL A 78 7.98 7.78 -7.69
C VAL A 78 8.38 8.94 -6.77
N SER A 79 7.45 9.51 -6.00
CA SER A 79 7.77 10.61 -5.06
C SER A 79 8.69 10.14 -3.93
N PHE A 80 8.44 8.94 -3.39
CA PHE A 80 9.29 8.33 -2.39
C PHE A 80 10.68 8.03 -2.93
N ALA A 81 10.78 7.47 -4.15
CA ALA A 81 12.06 7.19 -4.79
C ALA A 81 12.87 8.47 -5.09
N ARG A 82 12.20 9.57 -5.44
CA ARG A 82 12.86 10.84 -5.78
C ARG A 82 13.26 11.66 -4.56
N ASP A 83 12.33 11.83 -3.63
CA ASP A 83 12.43 12.82 -2.55
C ASP A 83 12.55 12.18 -1.16
N GLY A 84 12.39 10.85 -1.04
CA GLY A 84 12.21 10.17 0.25
C GLY A 84 10.92 10.56 0.97
N VAL A 85 9.97 11.20 0.26
CA VAL A 85 8.71 11.73 0.81
C VAL A 85 7.53 11.16 0.04
N VAL A 86 6.58 10.61 0.78
CA VAL A 86 5.32 10.13 0.22
C VAL A 86 4.33 11.28 0.03
N LYS A 87 3.88 11.50 -1.21
CA LYS A 87 2.80 12.44 -1.56
C LYS A 87 1.50 11.67 -1.77
N TRP A 88 0.98 11.05 -0.71
CA TRP A 88 -0.30 10.32 -0.76
C TRP A 88 -1.47 11.27 -0.39
N PRO A 89 -2.55 11.36 -1.17
CA PRO A 89 -3.77 12.01 -0.70
C PRO A 89 -4.37 11.13 0.41
N GLN A 90 -4.36 11.64 1.65
CA GLN A 90 -5.01 11.13 2.87
C GLN A 90 -5.95 9.92 2.66
N PHE A 91 -5.37 8.74 2.51
CA PHE A 91 -5.98 7.52 3.05
C PHE A 91 -5.42 7.39 4.45
N LYS A 92 -6.22 6.87 5.39
CA LYS A 92 -5.88 6.84 6.82
C LYS A 92 -4.47 6.28 6.96
N ALA A 93 -3.49 7.16 7.16
CA ALA A 93 -2.19 6.75 7.63
C ALA A 93 -2.50 5.91 8.88
N TRP A 94 -1.84 4.76 9.01
CA TRP A 94 -1.73 4.22 10.36
C TRP A 94 -1.17 5.38 11.19
N ALA A 95 -1.92 5.79 12.21
CA ALA A 95 -1.46 6.83 13.11
C ALA A 95 -0.02 6.48 13.48
N PRO A 96 0.91 7.46 13.48
CA PRO A 96 2.27 7.18 13.88
C PRO A 96 2.19 6.44 15.22
N VAL A 97 2.84 5.27 15.29
CA VAL A 97 3.04 4.59 16.56
C VAL A 97 3.99 5.49 17.33
N VAL A 98 3.41 6.27 18.24
CA VAL A 98 4.13 7.11 19.21
C VAL A 98 4.67 6.22 20.32
#